data_AF-A0A3D5XR74-F1
#
_entry.id   AF-A0A3D5XR74-F1
#
_cell.length_a   1.000
_cell.length_b   1.000
_cell.length_c   1.000
_cell.angle_alpha   90.00
_cell.angle_beta   90.00
_cell.angle_gamma   90.00
#
_symmetry.space_group_name_H-M   'P 1'
#
loop_
_entity.id
_entity.type
_entity.pdbx_description
1 polymer ?
#
loop_
_entity_poly.entity_id
_entity_poly.type
_entity_poly.pdbx_seq_one_letter_code
_entity_poly.pdbx_strand_id
1 'polypeptide(L)'
;MCIKLWNDQGEVHFSEMSLGTSTTLFYYEVPASTKGSFDNLWFGRNDPDLPIDEANTWNRTANLTFDGTNNLYVLPNATQWMNPGDNWYPYNPAPYAVDEIPASTELYFRPAADFYNGGGYSTSFAAYFFNTDGKNVWVNPTYPYTSTYKVVTPTLEGGVLPNYVIFASMRAGTSGNSFENVLAQTADLYPDLTLTKPMYDGPSQTWKELPTFVNYQNLPEGINANKIRIWLDRNGHYTTNSYTYLLFFNTNHHYNTGKEKAIELNSEDPVDYLYYDVPISWIKNKEVGITIVNEYNEVLVSIPAQTFVEGDNSKLWKINLSGETWSYEKTVVSEKVYNTFVRKVLEGYLSCSPSVDNGYGAFNSMDNTFIPKVDAGGTTIWNMSGNLGGQMLNDYASVEAYETDERTVEVDAYVKYQMLAANYLANSGGGGASFSLMNSSNNTPLILMFIFSLIGVGFISYLRLKKYKN
;
A
#
# COMPACT_ATOMS: atom_id res chain seq x y z
N MET A 1 38.08 44.30 -6.09
CA MET A 1 37.78 43.64 -7.38
C MET A 1 37.63 44.73 -8.42
N CYS A 2 38.25 44.59 -9.59
CA CYS A 2 38.19 45.61 -10.63
C CYS A 2 37.67 45.05 -11.96
N ILE A 3 37.06 45.95 -12.72
CA ILE A 3 36.76 45.75 -14.13
C ILE A 3 37.48 46.81 -14.96
N LYS A 4 38.03 46.40 -16.10
CA LYS A 4 38.41 47.31 -17.18
C LYS A 4 37.43 47.17 -18.33
N LEU A 5 36.97 48.30 -18.86
CA LEU A 5 36.18 48.40 -20.08
C LEU A 5 36.94 49.25 -21.10
N TRP A 6 36.91 48.87 -22.38
CA TRP A 6 37.51 49.70 -23.44
C TRP A 6 36.81 49.54 -24.80
N ASN A 7 36.97 50.55 -25.65
CA ASN A 7 36.51 50.57 -27.03
C ASN A 7 37.67 50.75 -28.02
N ASP A 8 37.38 50.58 -29.30
CA ASP A 8 38.36 50.71 -30.38
C ASP A 8 38.83 52.16 -30.60
N GLN A 9 38.20 53.13 -29.93
CA GLN A 9 38.55 54.55 -29.97
C GLN A 9 39.59 54.93 -28.88
N GLY A 10 40.01 53.96 -28.06
CA GLY A 10 41.04 54.13 -27.04
C GLY A 10 40.52 54.64 -25.70
N GLU A 11 39.19 54.75 -25.52
CA GLU A 11 38.61 55.09 -24.23
C GLU A 11 38.72 53.88 -23.29
N VAL A 12 39.13 54.14 -22.05
CA VAL A 12 39.33 53.12 -21.03
C VAL A 12 38.62 53.55 -19.76
N HIS A 13 37.82 52.66 -19.19
CA HIS A 13 37.18 52.86 -17.89
C HIS A 13 37.59 51.76 -16.92
N PHE A 14 37.96 52.16 -15.71
CA PHE A 14 38.24 51.26 -14.60
C PHE A 14 37.25 51.52 -13.47
N SER A 15 36.70 50.47 -12.89
CA SER A 15 35.76 50.60 -11.78
C SER A 15 35.88 49.45 -10.78
N GLU A 16 35.41 49.72 -9.55
CA GLU A 16 35.18 48.68 -8.55
C GLU A 16 33.94 47.88 -8.92
N MET A 17 34.02 46.57 -8.67
CA MET A 17 32.85 45.70 -8.77
C MET A 17 32.31 45.37 -7.39
N SER A 18 30.98 45.38 -7.27
CA SER A 18 30.27 44.81 -6.14
C SER A 18 29.91 43.34 -6.40
N LEU A 19 30.07 42.52 -5.37
CA LEU A 19 29.59 41.15 -5.39
C LEU A 19 28.09 41.15 -5.07
N GLY A 20 27.28 40.59 -5.95
CA GLY A 20 25.87 40.32 -5.68
C GLY A 20 25.74 39.15 -4.70
N THR A 21 24.89 39.31 -3.67
CA THR A 21 24.68 38.28 -2.64
C THR A 21 23.48 37.41 -3.00
N SER A 22 23.64 36.52 -3.98
CA SER A 22 22.73 35.36 -4.13
C SER A 22 23.37 34.13 -3.47
N THR A 23 22.57 33.36 -2.75
CA THR A 23 23.02 32.14 -2.04
C THR A 23 23.34 30.98 -2.96
N THR A 24 22.97 31.07 -4.24
CA THR A 24 23.15 30.00 -5.24
C THR A 24 24.06 30.39 -6.41
N LEU A 25 24.44 31.68 -6.53
CA LEU A 25 25.27 32.16 -7.64
C LEU A 25 26.10 33.38 -7.21
N PHE A 26 27.42 33.35 -7.44
CA PHE A 26 28.26 34.54 -7.34
C PHE A 26 28.23 35.27 -8.68
N TYR A 27 27.65 36.47 -8.72
CA TYR A 27 27.66 37.34 -9.88
C TYR A 27 28.25 38.71 -9.55
N TYR A 28 28.82 39.36 -10.56
CA TYR A 28 29.37 40.71 -10.46
C TYR A 28 28.61 41.67 -11.35
N GLU A 29 28.39 42.88 -10.82
CA GLU A 29 27.71 43.96 -11.53
C GLU A 29 28.70 44.93 -12.16
N VAL A 30 28.50 45.23 -13.44
CA VAL A 30 29.18 46.28 -14.18
C VAL A 30 28.43 47.60 -13.99
N PRO A 31 29.10 48.74 -13.72
CA PRO A 31 28.43 50.02 -13.54
C PRO A 31 27.52 50.38 -14.72
N ALA A 32 26.25 50.68 -14.43
CA ALA A 32 25.23 50.97 -15.45
C ALA A 32 25.58 52.17 -16.36
N SER A 33 26.47 53.05 -15.93
CA SER A 33 26.98 54.20 -16.70
C SER A 33 27.83 53.83 -17.93
N THR A 34 28.12 52.54 -18.13
CA THR A 34 29.02 52.05 -19.19
C THR A 34 28.29 51.36 -20.35
N LYS A 35 26.94 51.33 -20.30
CA LYS A 35 26.07 50.65 -21.27
C LYS A 35 26.22 51.27 -22.67
N GLY A 36 26.65 50.47 -23.65
CA GLY A 36 26.73 50.84 -25.07
C GLY A 36 27.95 51.66 -25.49
N SER A 37 28.92 51.92 -24.60
CA SER A 37 30.09 52.76 -24.89
C SER A 37 31.41 51.98 -25.06
N PHE A 38 31.41 50.68 -24.76
CA PHE A 38 32.60 49.83 -24.76
C PHE A 38 32.32 48.51 -25.47
N ASP A 39 33.33 47.95 -26.12
CA ASP A 39 33.23 46.74 -26.93
C ASP A 39 33.91 45.54 -26.26
N ASN A 40 34.72 45.81 -25.23
CA ASN A 40 35.53 44.81 -24.56
C ASN A 40 35.62 45.04 -23.06
N LEU A 41 35.83 43.96 -22.31
CA LEU A 41 36.09 44.00 -20.88
C LEU A 41 37.07 42.93 -20.41
N TRP A 42 37.63 43.11 -19.22
CA TRP A 42 38.22 42.02 -18.45
C TRP A 42 37.97 42.24 -16.96
N PHE A 43 37.95 41.13 -16.21
CA PHE A 43 37.79 41.12 -14.76
C PHE A 43 39.11 40.78 -14.09
N GLY A 44 39.43 41.44 -12.99
CA GLY A 44 40.65 41.12 -12.27
C GLY A 44 40.66 41.52 -10.80
N ARG A 45 41.73 41.08 -10.14
CA ARG A 45 42.01 41.40 -8.74
C ARG A 45 43.16 42.39 -8.69
N ASN A 46 42.86 43.59 -8.20
CA ASN A 46 43.88 44.55 -7.85
C ASN A 46 44.38 44.33 -6.44
N ASP A 47 45.60 44.78 -6.21
CA ASP A 47 46.15 44.99 -4.88
C ASP A 47 45.18 45.85 -4.06
N PRO A 48 44.68 45.36 -2.90
CA PRO A 48 43.72 46.10 -2.08
C PRO A 48 44.32 47.36 -1.45
N ASP A 49 45.65 47.46 -1.38
CA ASP A 49 46.35 48.57 -0.75
C ASP A 49 46.76 49.67 -1.77
N LEU A 50 46.48 49.47 -3.06
CA LEU A 50 46.83 50.40 -4.14
C LEU A 50 45.61 50.89 -4.93
N PRO A 51 45.68 52.07 -5.57
CA PRO A 51 44.63 52.55 -6.47
C PRO A 51 44.36 51.56 -7.60
N ILE A 52 43.12 51.58 -8.10
CA ILE A 52 42.71 50.70 -9.20
C ILE A 52 43.37 51.15 -10.49
N ASP A 53 44.33 50.34 -10.95
CA ASP A 53 45.08 50.53 -12.18
C ASP A 53 45.46 49.14 -12.74
N GLU A 54 45.67 49.05 -14.04
CA GLU A 54 46.17 47.85 -14.73
C GLU A 54 47.53 47.41 -14.21
N ALA A 55 48.39 48.37 -13.86
CA ALA A 55 49.71 48.09 -13.30
C ALA A 55 49.66 47.40 -11.92
N ASN A 56 48.54 47.54 -11.21
CA ASN A 56 48.33 47.02 -9.87
C ASN A 56 47.46 45.74 -9.86
N THR A 57 47.18 45.17 -11.04
CA THR A 57 46.39 43.94 -11.19
C THR A 57 47.25 42.70 -10.99
N TRP A 58 46.98 41.94 -9.92
CA TRP A 58 47.69 40.70 -9.61
C TRP A 58 47.38 39.59 -10.62
N ASN A 59 46.12 39.51 -11.06
CA ASN A 59 45.65 38.52 -12.02
C ASN A 59 44.33 38.97 -12.67
N ARG A 60 44.10 38.58 -13.92
CA ARG A 60 42.91 38.92 -14.71
C ARG A 60 42.45 37.80 -15.64
N THR A 61 41.20 37.89 -16.09
CA THR A 61 40.67 37.09 -17.19
C THR A 61 41.35 37.43 -18.51
N ALA A 62 41.13 36.59 -19.54
CA ALA A 62 41.34 37.02 -20.92
C ALA A 62 40.44 38.21 -21.27
N ASN A 63 40.73 38.90 -22.37
CA ASN A 63 39.84 39.92 -22.91
C ASN A 63 38.54 39.26 -23.37
N LEU A 64 37.43 39.76 -22.87
CA LEU A 64 36.08 39.30 -23.18
C LEU A 64 35.40 40.35 -24.06
N THR A 65 34.55 39.89 -24.97
CA THR A 65 33.66 40.78 -25.72
C THR A 65 32.57 41.29 -24.81
N PHE A 66 32.36 42.61 -24.79
CA PHE A 66 31.27 43.24 -24.07
C PHE A 66 30.17 43.60 -25.05
N ASP A 67 28.98 43.03 -24.89
CA ASP A 67 27.83 43.28 -25.78
C ASP A 67 27.15 44.64 -25.52
N GLY A 68 27.64 45.41 -24.53
CA GLY A 68 27.13 46.72 -24.18
C GLY A 68 25.73 46.72 -23.57
N THR A 69 25.11 45.56 -23.33
CA THR A 69 23.72 45.42 -22.88
C THR A 69 23.57 44.69 -21.55
N ASN A 70 24.42 43.70 -21.28
CA ASN A 70 24.41 42.92 -20.04
C ASN A 70 25.32 43.55 -18.98
N ASN A 71 24.80 43.80 -17.78
CA ASN A 71 25.58 44.34 -16.65
C ASN A 71 25.86 43.29 -15.57
N LEU A 72 25.47 42.03 -15.75
CA LEU A 72 25.63 40.95 -14.78
C LEU A 72 26.43 39.80 -15.37
N TYR A 73 27.48 39.36 -14.68
CA TYR A 73 28.37 38.29 -15.12
C TYR A 73 28.56 37.23 -14.04
N VAL A 74 28.52 35.96 -14.43
CA VAL A 74 28.58 34.81 -13.51
C VAL A 74 30.00 34.28 -13.38
N LEU A 75 30.44 34.03 -12.15
CA LEU A 75 31.68 33.31 -11.85
C LEU A 75 31.44 31.79 -12.01
N PRO A 76 32.22 31.06 -12.84
CA PRO A 76 32.00 29.64 -13.09
C PRO A 76 32.11 28.73 -11.85
N ASN A 77 32.91 29.12 -10.86
CA ASN A 77 33.08 28.40 -9.60
C ASN A 77 33.49 29.35 -8.45
N ALA A 78 32.71 29.37 -7.36
CA ALA A 78 32.96 30.16 -6.16
C ALA A 78 34.33 29.93 -5.50
N THR A 79 34.91 28.74 -5.69
CA THR A 79 36.07 28.26 -4.93
C THR A 79 37.38 28.22 -5.72
N GLN A 80 37.33 28.41 -7.05
CA GLN A 80 38.51 28.35 -7.91
C GLN A 80 38.57 29.60 -8.78
N TRP A 81 39.45 30.51 -8.41
CA TRP A 81 39.67 31.77 -9.11
C TRP A 81 40.80 31.62 -10.14
N MET A 82 40.42 31.68 -11.41
CA MET A 82 41.25 31.89 -12.61
C MET A 82 42.34 30.85 -12.89
N ASN A 83 41.96 29.79 -13.57
CA ASN A 83 42.86 29.11 -14.50
C ASN A 83 42.80 29.78 -15.88
N PRO A 84 43.91 29.80 -16.64
CA PRO A 84 43.86 30.15 -18.06
C PRO A 84 42.89 29.19 -18.78
N GLY A 85 41.73 29.72 -19.22
CA GLY A 85 40.67 28.94 -19.87
C GLY A 85 39.28 29.04 -19.23
N ASP A 86 39.14 29.69 -18.06
CA ASP A 86 37.83 29.89 -17.43
C ASP A 86 37.01 30.97 -18.16
N ASN A 87 35.87 30.56 -18.75
CA ASN A 87 34.99 31.45 -19.50
C ASN A 87 33.96 32.11 -18.59
N TRP A 88 34.10 33.41 -18.39
CA TRP A 88 33.03 34.25 -17.82
C TRP A 88 31.99 34.50 -18.90
N TYR A 89 30.71 34.39 -18.54
CA TYR A 89 29.60 34.58 -19.48
C TYR A 89 28.56 35.55 -18.91
N PRO A 90 27.83 36.27 -19.80
CA PRO A 90 26.70 37.09 -19.38
C PRO A 90 25.69 36.25 -18.61
N TYR A 91 25.15 36.80 -17.53
CA TYR A 91 24.07 36.16 -16.79
C TYR A 91 22.86 35.99 -17.70
N ASN A 92 22.54 34.75 -18.04
CA ASN A 92 21.31 34.39 -18.73
C ASN A 92 20.33 33.79 -17.73
N PRO A 93 19.20 34.44 -17.43
CA PRO A 93 18.21 33.90 -16.50
C PRO A 93 17.42 32.70 -17.07
N ALA A 94 17.37 32.51 -18.39
CA ALA A 94 16.54 31.49 -19.05
C ALA A 94 16.81 30.03 -18.62
N PRO A 95 18.07 29.55 -18.47
CA PRO A 95 18.36 28.21 -17.93
C PRO A 95 18.14 28.08 -16.40
N TYR A 96 17.78 29.17 -15.71
CA TYR A 96 17.54 29.20 -14.25
C TYR A 96 16.11 29.64 -13.88
N ALA A 97 15.21 29.73 -14.86
CA ALA A 97 13.79 29.95 -14.61
C ALA A 97 13.20 28.64 -14.07
N VAL A 98 13.16 28.52 -12.74
CA VAL A 98 12.48 27.41 -12.08
C VAL A 98 10.99 27.71 -12.06
N ASP A 99 10.19 26.80 -12.62
CA ASP A 99 8.73 26.92 -12.60
C ASP A 99 8.22 27.13 -11.17
N GLU A 100 7.28 28.07 -11.02
CA GLU A 100 6.60 28.29 -9.75
C GLU A 100 5.67 27.12 -9.44
N ILE A 101 5.72 26.64 -8.21
CA ILE A 101 4.77 25.68 -7.64
C ILE A 101 3.50 26.46 -7.30
N PRO A 102 2.34 26.15 -7.91
CA PRO A 102 1.10 26.85 -7.62
C PRO A 102 0.72 26.79 -6.14
N ALA A 103 0.16 27.87 -5.61
CA ALA A 103 -0.38 27.88 -4.25
C ALA A 103 -1.50 26.84 -4.12
N SER A 104 -1.66 26.30 -2.91
CA SER A 104 -2.61 25.23 -2.62
C SER A 104 -2.36 23.89 -3.33
N THR A 105 -1.21 23.71 -3.97
CA THR A 105 -0.81 22.41 -4.51
C THR A 105 -0.54 21.44 -3.37
N GLU A 106 -1.09 20.23 -3.44
CA GLU A 106 -0.82 19.17 -2.48
C GLU A 106 0.44 18.41 -2.88
N LEU A 107 1.47 18.44 -2.04
CA LEU A 107 2.69 17.66 -2.21
C LEU A 107 2.77 16.58 -1.14
N TYR A 108 3.23 15.41 -1.51
CA TYR A 108 3.36 14.26 -0.62
C TYR A 108 4.82 13.86 -0.46
N PHE A 109 5.17 13.31 0.70
CA PHE A 109 6.53 12.83 0.98
C PHE A 109 6.48 11.50 1.73
N ARG A 110 7.18 10.51 1.20
CA ARG A 110 7.42 9.22 1.85
C ARG A 110 8.90 9.15 2.26
N PRO A 111 9.25 9.26 3.55
CA PRO A 111 10.64 9.18 3.98
C PRO A 111 11.26 7.81 3.71
N ALA A 112 12.56 7.79 3.47
CA ALA A 112 13.35 6.56 3.54
C ALA A 112 13.49 6.10 5.00
N ALA A 113 13.73 4.80 5.22
CA ALA A 113 13.80 4.23 6.58
C ALA A 113 14.90 4.87 7.45
N ASP A 114 15.97 5.34 6.83
CA ASP A 114 17.11 6.03 7.47
C ASP A 114 16.89 7.53 7.66
N PHE A 115 15.83 8.11 7.12
CA PHE A 115 15.52 9.55 7.21
C PHE A 115 15.32 10.03 8.67
N TYR A 116 15.00 9.11 9.57
CA TYR A 116 14.88 9.35 11.01
C TYR A 116 16.16 9.04 11.81
N ASN A 117 17.15 8.38 11.20
CA ASN A 117 18.31 7.81 11.89
C ASN A 117 19.57 8.70 11.83
N GLY A 118 19.45 9.96 11.41
CA GLY A 118 20.52 10.95 11.31
C GLY A 118 21.11 11.41 12.66
N GLY A 119 21.32 10.51 13.63
CA GLY A 119 22.02 10.76 14.88
C GLY A 119 21.16 11.20 16.07
N GLY A 120 19.82 11.10 15.99
CA GLY A 120 18.92 11.42 17.10
C GLY A 120 17.48 10.99 16.87
N TYR A 121 16.65 11.08 17.92
CA TYR A 121 15.21 10.83 17.80
C TYR A 121 14.51 12.05 17.16
N SER A 122 13.69 11.80 16.14
CA SER A 122 12.79 12.80 15.56
C SER A 122 11.37 12.59 16.07
N THR A 123 10.66 13.67 16.38
CA THR A 123 9.22 13.62 16.76
C THR A 123 8.32 14.42 15.82
N SER A 124 8.91 15.13 14.85
CA SER A 124 8.15 15.99 13.95
C SER A 124 8.85 16.11 12.60
N PHE A 125 8.05 16.43 11.59
CA PHE A 125 8.48 16.66 10.22
C PHE A 125 8.03 18.05 9.79
N ALA A 126 8.77 18.68 8.88
CA ALA A 126 8.43 19.97 8.31
C ALA A 126 8.85 20.04 6.83
N ALA A 127 8.16 20.86 6.05
CA ALA A 127 8.62 21.27 4.73
C ALA A 127 9.06 22.74 4.77
N TYR A 128 10.10 23.09 4.03
CA TYR A 128 10.50 24.48 3.84
C TYR A 128 10.44 24.83 2.36
N PHE A 129 9.61 25.82 2.04
CA PHE A 129 9.38 26.28 0.68
C PHE A 129 10.24 27.51 0.42
N PHE A 130 10.87 27.52 -0.75
CA PHE A 130 11.75 28.59 -1.18
C PHE A 130 11.21 29.32 -2.40
N ASN A 131 11.53 30.60 -2.52
CA ASN A 131 11.38 31.35 -3.76
C ASN A 131 12.68 32.08 -4.13
N THR A 132 12.87 32.34 -5.42
CA THR A 132 14.03 33.05 -5.98
C THR A 132 14.25 34.46 -5.40
N ASP A 133 13.22 35.10 -4.87
CA ASP A 133 13.26 36.41 -4.22
C ASP A 133 13.67 36.33 -2.73
N GLY A 134 14.04 35.15 -2.23
CA GLY A 134 14.48 34.92 -0.85
C GLY A 134 13.34 34.85 0.18
N LYS A 135 12.09 34.87 -0.28
CA LYS A 135 10.90 34.70 0.56
C LYS A 135 10.67 33.22 0.79
N ASN A 136 10.84 32.76 2.01
CA ASN A 136 10.82 31.33 2.33
C ASN A 136 9.97 31.07 3.58
N VAL A 137 9.38 29.89 3.71
CA VAL A 137 8.53 29.58 4.87
C VAL A 137 8.53 28.10 5.24
N TRP A 138 8.46 27.83 6.54
CA TRP A 138 8.24 26.49 7.08
C TRP A 138 6.74 26.17 7.12
N VAL A 139 6.38 24.98 6.66
CA VAL A 139 5.03 24.44 6.67
C VAL A 139 5.02 23.10 7.41
N ASN A 140 4.09 22.97 8.35
CA ASN A 140 3.87 21.71 9.05
C ASN A 140 3.08 20.74 8.15
N PRO A 141 3.49 19.48 8.06
CA PRO A 141 2.75 18.46 7.34
C PRO A 141 1.48 18.06 8.09
N THR A 142 0.62 17.39 7.35
CA THR A 142 -0.37 16.45 7.88
C THR A 142 0.08 15.03 7.57
N TYR A 143 -0.44 14.04 8.28
CA TYR A 143 -0.11 12.63 8.07
C TYR A 143 -1.38 11.86 7.68
N PRO A 144 -1.84 12.00 6.42
CA PRO A 144 -3.11 11.43 5.97
C PRO A 144 -3.06 9.91 5.75
N TYR A 145 -1.87 9.35 5.52
CA TYR A 145 -1.67 7.93 5.22
C TYR A 145 -0.48 7.38 6.02
N THR A 146 -0.48 6.07 6.21
CA THR A 146 0.67 5.37 6.81
C THR A 146 1.94 5.68 6.01
N SER A 147 2.97 6.10 6.73
CA SER A 147 4.31 6.45 6.27
C SER A 147 4.37 7.53 5.17
N THR A 148 3.30 8.33 4.99
CA THR A 148 3.27 9.39 3.97
C THR A 148 2.77 10.70 4.55
N TYR A 149 3.57 11.75 4.42
CA TYR A 149 3.26 13.10 4.84
C TYR A 149 2.66 13.89 3.68
N LYS A 150 1.77 14.83 4.00
CA LYS A 150 1.18 15.77 3.04
C LYS A 150 1.45 17.19 3.49
N VAL A 151 1.93 18.02 2.57
CA VAL A 151 2.02 19.47 2.74
C VAL A 151 1.22 20.16 1.65
N VAL A 152 0.71 21.35 1.96
CA VAL A 152 0.02 22.18 0.98
C VAL A 152 0.91 23.39 0.71
N THR A 153 1.23 23.62 -0.56
CA THR A 153 2.10 24.70 -0.98
C THR A 153 1.50 26.04 -0.55
N PRO A 154 2.24 26.89 0.19
CA PRO A 154 1.75 28.17 0.66
C PRO A 154 1.80 29.23 -0.45
N THR A 155 1.02 30.30 -0.27
CA THR A 155 1.37 31.59 -0.89
C THR A 155 2.35 32.29 0.05
N LEU A 156 3.49 32.74 -0.48
CA LEU A 156 4.53 33.41 0.28
C LEU A 156 4.20 34.89 0.47
N GLU A 157 5.00 35.58 1.31
CA GLU A 157 4.82 37.00 1.58
C GLU A 157 4.79 37.85 0.29
N GLY A 158 3.87 38.80 0.20
CA GLY A 158 3.70 39.62 -1.00
C GLY A 158 3.14 38.86 -2.22
N GLY A 159 2.52 37.70 -2.02
CA GLY A 159 1.77 36.99 -3.07
C GLY A 159 2.62 36.12 -3.99
N VAL A 160 3.88 35.89 -3.65
CA VAL A 160 4.83 35.14 -4.49
C VAL A 160 4.66 33.63 -4.29
N LEU A 161 4.94 32.85 -5.32
CA LEU A 161 4.84 31.39 -5.31
C LEU A 161 6.21 30.73 -5.12
N PRO A 162 6.30 29.62 -4.37
CA PRO A 162 7.58 28.94 -4.18
C PRO A 162 8.02 28.23 -5.46
N ASN A 163 9.34 28.06 -5.64
CA ASN A 163 9.93 27.36 -6.80
C ASN A 163 10.38 25.94 -6.44
N TYR A 164 10.78 25.71 -5.19
CA TYR A 164 11.24 24.40 -4.73
C TYR A 164 10.97 24.21 -3.24
N VAL A 165 11.11 22.96 -2.78
CA VAL A 165 10.83 22.54 -1.41
C VAL A 165 11.93 21.63 -0.90
N ILE A 166 12.24 21.72 0.40
CA ILE A 166 12.93 20.66 1.13
C ILE A 166 11.99 20.04 2.15
N PHE A 167 12.18 18.75 2.39
CA PHE A 167 11.52 18.01 3.44
C PHE A 167 12.54 17.72 4.53
N ALA A 168 12.18 17.93 5.80
CA ALA A 168 13.09 17.82 6.93
C ALA A 168 12.48 17.05 8.11
N SER A 169 13.28 16.16 8.71
CA SER A 169 13.00 15.59 10.02
C SER A 169 13.55 16.53 11.09
N MET A 170 12.74 16.78 12.12
CA MET A 170 13.04 17.77 13.16
C MET A 170 13.44 17.07 14.46
N ARG A 171 14.36 17.68 15.20
CA ARG A 171 14.87 17.18 16.48
C ARG A 171 13.77 17.17 17.55
N ALA A 172 13.65 16.04 18.24
CA ALA A 172 12.69 15.89 19.34
C ALA A 172 12.90 16.93 20.46
N GLY A 173 11.78 17.42 21.03
CA GLY A 173 11.80 18.32 22.18
C GLY A 173 12.22 19.76 21.89
N THR A 174 12.39 20.14 20.62
CA THR A 174 12.65 21.53 20.21
C THR A 174 11.34 22.25 19.88
N SER A 175 11.27 23.55 20.18
CA SER A 175 10.11 24.38 19.86
C SER A 175 10.31 25.06 18.50
N GLY A 176 9.48 24.70 17.51
CA GLY A 176 9.39 25.40 16.23
C GLY A 176 10.28 24.85 15.12
N ASN A 177 9.92 25.18 13.88
CA ASN A 177 10.65 24.78 12.69
C ASN A 177 11.77 25.78 12.38
N SER A 178 13.02 25.31 12.37
CA SER A 178 14.20 26.08 12.01
C SER A 178 15.31 25.14 11.53
N PHE A 179 16.26 25.68 10.75
CA PHE A 179 17.42 24.90 10.28
C PHE A 179 18.28 24.35 11.41
N GLU A 180 18.36 25.04 12.54
CA GLU A 180 19.10 24.57 13.73
C GLU A 180 18.49 23.30 14.36
N ASN A 181 17.21 23.07 14.12
CA ASN A 181 16.47 21.92 14.64
C ASN A 181 16.38 20.76 13.64
N VAL A 182 16.94 20.90 12.42
CA VAL A 182 16.92 19.83 11.40
C VAL A 182 17.89 18.70 11.78
N LEU A 183 17.41 17.46 11.72
CA LEU A 183 18.24 16.25 11.89
C LEU A 183 18.66 15.68 10.54
N ALA A 184 17.72 15.56 9.62
CA ALA A 184 17.97 15.15 8.24
C ALA A 184 17.03 15.93 7.31
N GLN A 185 17.46 16.10 6.07
CA GLN A 185 16.66 16.76 5.04
C GLN A 185 16.92 16.15 3.66
N THR A 186 16.00 16.39 2.74
CA THR A 186 16.22 16.13 1.32
C THR A 186 17.17 17.17 0.71
N ALA A 187 17.62 16.91 -0.52
CA ALA A 187 18.11 17.98 -1.40
C ALA A 187 16.98 18.96 -1.76
N ASP A 188 17.31 20.04 -2.46
CA ASP A 188 16.32 20.94 -3.05
C ASP A 188 15.49 20.17 -4.08
N LEU A 189 14.18 20.08 -3.84
CA LEU A 189 13.27 19.30 -4.69
C LEU A 189 12.39 20.22 -5.52
N TYR A 190 12.34 19.93 -6.81
CA TYR A 190 11.44 20.54 -7.78
C TYR A 190 10.31 19.55 -8.06
N PRO A 191 9.07 19.80 -7.57
CA PRO A 191 7.96 18.89 -7.79
C PRO A 191 7.68 18.65 -9.27
N ASP A 192 7.42 17.39 -9.63
CA ASP A 192 6.90 17.08 -10.96
C ASP A 192 5.41 17.46 -11.03
N LEU A 193 5.14 18.66 -11.54
CA LEU A 193 3.79 19.21 -11.66
C LEU A 193 2.98 18.61 -12.83
N THR A 194 3.54 17.66 -13.58
CA THR A 194 2.76 16.86 -14.54
C THR A 194 1.93 15.78 -13.84
N LEU A 195 2.27 15.45 -12.60
CA LEU A 195 1.56 14.52 -11.73
C LEU A 195 0.36 15.21 -11.07
N THR A 196 -0.73 14.46 -10.87
CA THR A 196 -1.94 15.04 -10.23
C THR A 196 -1.77 15.16 -8.73
N LYS A 197 -1.10 14.18 -8.11
CA LYS A 197 -0.73 14.17 -6.70
C LYS A 197 0.76 13.80 -6.57
N PRO A 198 1.67 14.77 -6.77
CA PRO A 198 3.10 14.49 -6.73
C PRO A 198 3.54 14.06 -5.32
N MET A 199 4.14 12.89 -5.25
CA MET A 199 4.77 12.33 -4.05
C MET A 199 6.27 12.17 -4.29
N TYR A 200 7.10 12.77 -3.45
CA TYR A 200 8.53 12.47 -3.44
C TYR A 200 8.77 11.21 -2.61
N ASP A 201 9.30 10.19 -3.26
CA ASP A 201 9.56 8.87 -2.69
C ASP A 201 11.01 8.77 -2.22
N GLY A 202 11.26 9.00 -0.92
CA GLY A 202 12.58 8.97 -0.30
C GLY A 202 13.41 7.72 -0.62
N PRO A 203 12.87 6.49 -0.50
CA PRO A 203 13.58 5.26 -0.86
C PRO A 203 14.14 5.22 -2.29
N SER A 204 13.42 5.78 -3.26
CA SER A 204 13.86 5.80 -4.67
C SER A 204 14.39 7.15 -5.14
N GLN A 205 14.32 8.17 -4.29
CA GLN A 205 14.75 9.54 -4.54
C GLN A 205 14.16 10.15 -5.82
N THR A 206 12.88 9.89 -6.08
CA THR A 206 12.18 10.36 -7.29
C THR A 206 10.74 10.81 -7.00
N TRP A 207 10.22 11.72 -7.83
CA TRP A 207 8.81 12.08 -7.82
C TRP A 207 7.97 11.03 -8.54
N LYS A 208 6.83 10.68 -7.96
CA LYS A 208 5.88 9.69 -8.47
C LYS A 208 4.45 10.11 -8.14
N GLU A 209 3.49 9.57 -8.88
CA GLU A 209 2.07 9.74 -8.53
C GLU A 209 1.82 9.08 -7.16
N LEU A 210 1.09 9.78 -6.29
CA LEU A 210 0.64 9.23 -5.01
C LEU A 210 -0.18 7.95 -5.25
N PRO A 211 0.15 6.81 -4.63
CA PRO A 211 -0.63 5.60 -4.75
C PRO A 211 -2.07 5.76 -4.26
N THR A 212 -2.94 4.85 -4.68
CA THR A 212 -4.26 4.74 -4.05
C THR A 212 -4.12 4.00 -2.73
N PHE A 213 -4.63 4.59 -1.65
CA PHE A 213 -4.64 3.98 -0.33
C PHE A 213 -6.07 3.57 0.04
N VAL A 214 -6.21 2.47 0.77
CA VAL A 214 -7.51 2.03 1.30
C VAL A 214 -7.46 1.80 2.80
N ASN A 215 -8.51 2.25 3.47
CA ASN A 215 -8.79 1.84 4.85
C ASN A 215 -9.57 0.53 4.81
N TYR A 216 -9.31 -0.34 5.79
CA TYR A 216 -10.05 -1.58 5.96
C TYR A 216 -10.46 -1.79 7.41
N GLN A 217 -11.43 -2.67 7.60
CA GLN A 217 -11.97 -3.03 8.90
C GLN A 217 -11.94 -4.54 9.11
N ASN A 218 -11.92 -4.96 10.37
CA ASN A 218 -11.93 -6.37 10.73
C ASN A 218 -13.32 -6.96 10.56
N LEU A 219 -13.38 -8.22 10.11
CA LEU A 219 -14.59 -9.03 10.18
C LEU A 219 -14.66 -9.73 11.54
N PRO A 220 -15.79 -9.68 12.25
CA PRO A 220 -15.91 -10.40 13.51
C PRO A 220 -15.92 -11.91 13.24
N GLU A 221 -14.99 -12.63 13.86
CA GLU A 221 -14.83 -14.07 13.73
C GLU A 221 -16.10 -14.83 14.14
N GLY A 222 -16.30 -16.00 13.53
CA GLY A 222 -17.31 -16.96 13.94
C GLY A 222 -18.45 -17.08 12.94
N ILE A 223 -19.07 -18.26 12.97
CA ILE A 223 -20.10 -18.68 12.03
C ILE A 223 -21.36 -19.01 12.80
N ASN A 224 -22.47 -18.43 12.38
CA ASN A 224 -23.78 -18.54 13.00
C ASN A 224 -24.86 -18.55 11.90
N ALA A 225 -26.14 -18.54 12.24
CA ALA A 225 -27.22 -18.60 11.24
C ALA A 225 -27.15 -17.49 10.17
N ASN A 226 -26.51 -16.35 10.48
CA ASN A 226 -26.43 -15.17 9.63
C ASN A 226 -25.02 -14.91 9.05
N LYS A 227 -24.04 -15.76 9.32
CA LYS A 227 -22.64 -15.62 8.85
C LYS A 227 -22.15 -16.86 8.14
N ILE A 228 -21.41 -16.67 7.05
CA ILE A 228 -20.78 -17.71 6.24
C ILE A 228 -19.27 -17.53 6.17
N ARG A 229 -18.55 -18.60 5.83
CA ARG A 229 -17.10 -18.57 5.62
C ARG A 229 -16.77 -18.65 4.13
N ILE A 230 -16.01 -17.69 3.62
CA ILE A 230 -15.44 -17.71 2.26
C ILE A 230 -13.96 -18.10 2.37
N TRP A 231 -13.50 -18.98 1.49
CA TRP A 231 -12.12 -19.43 1.40
C TRP A 231 -11.44 -18.86 0.15
N LEU A 232 -10.24 -18.30 0.32
CA LEU A 232 -9.45 -17.67 -0.73
C LEU A 232 -8.09 -18.37 -0.88
N ASP A 233 -7.87 -18.94 -2.06
CA ASP A 233 -6.58 -19.38 -2.55
C ASP A 233 -5.87 -18.23 -3.28
N ARG A 234 -4.76 -17.80 -2.68
CA ARG A 234 -3.86 -16.77 -3.19
C ARG A 234 -2.53 -17.33 -3.67
N ASN A 235 -2.39 -18.66 -3.77
CA ASN A 235 -1.11 -19.29 -4.05
C ASN A 235 -0.50 -18.77 -5.36
N GLY A 236 0.82 -18.55 -5.35
CA GLY A 236 1.55 -17.98 -6.49
C GLY A 236 1.40 -16.47 -6.68
N HIS A 237 0.59 -15.78 -5.88
CA HIS A 237 0.36 -14.35 -5.96
C HIS A 237 0.60 -13.71 -4.60
N TYR A 238 1.50 -12.74 -4.48
CA TYR A 238 1.76 -11.95 -3.26
C TYR A 238 1.64 -12.73 -1.93
N THR A 239 2.25 -13.91 -1.85
CA THR A 239 2.02 -14.88 -0.76
C THR A 239 2.77 -14.56 0.54
N THR A 240 3.72 -13.61 0.49
CA THR A 240 4.50 -13.19 1.66
C THR A 240 3.64 -12.41 2.67
N ASN A 241 4.14 -12.26 3.90
CA ASN A 241 3.44 -11.52 4.96
C ASN A 241 3.41 -9.99 4.74
N SER A 242 4.08 -9.48 3.68
CA SER A 242 4.11 -8.05 3.33
C SER A 242 2.88 -7.58 2.57
N TYR A 243 1.96 -8.50 2.23
CA TYR A 243 0.77 -8.20 1.45
C TYR A 243 -0.49 -8.70 2.15
N THR A 244 -1.53 -7.89 2.05
CA THR A 244 -2.84 -8.15 2.64
C THR A 244 -3.89 -8.27 1.56
N TYR A 245 -4.76 -9.27 1.71
CA TYR A 245 -5.89 -9.51 0.82
C TYR A 245 -7.17 -9.07 1.50
N LEU A 246 -7.83 -8.09 0.91
CA LEU A 246 -9.04 -7.49 1.43
C LEU A 246 -10.24 -7.93 0.59
N LEU A 247 -11.32 -8.37 1.22
CA LEU A 247 -12.60 -8.46 0.51
C LEU A 247 -13.19 -7.05 0.38
N PHE A 248 -13.63 -6.70 -0.82
CA PHE A 248 -14.27 -5.42 -1.09
C PHE A 248 -15.76 -5.63 -1.38
N PHE A 249 -16.62 -5.06 -0.55
CA PHE A 249 -18.07 -5.07 -0.76
C PHE A 249 -18.72 -3.91 0.02
N ASN A 250 -19.91 -3.47 -0.40
CA ASN A 250 -20.61 -2.32 0.19
C ASN A 250 -19.71 -1.07 0.38
N THR A 251 -18.84 -0.77 -0.59
CA THR A 251 -17.85 0.34 -0.57
C THR A 251 -16.72 0.23 0.46
N ASN A 252 -16.67 -0.84 1.25
CA ASN A 252 -15.68 -1.03 2.30
C ASN A 252 -14.72 -2.18 1.97
N HIS A 253 -13.50 -2.09 2.51
CA HIS A 253 -12.52 -3.16 2.48
C HIS A 253 -12.48 -3.89 3.82
N HIS A 254 -12.36 -5.20 3.77
CA HIS A 254 -12.46 -6.07 4.93
C HIS A 254 -11.24 -6.99 5.02
N TYR A 255 -10.56 -6.95 6.16
CA TYR A 255 -9.42 -7.81 6.46
C TYR A 255 -9.88 -9.26 6.63
N ASN A 256 -9.01 -10.23 6.32
CA ASN A 256 -9.33 -11.64 6.50
C ASN A 256 -9.52 -11.98 7.97
N THR A 257 -10.45 -12.89 8.26
CA THR A 257 -10.67 -13.37 9.63
C THR A 257 -9.48 -14.19 10.11
N GLY A 258 -8.90 -14.99 9.22
CA GLY A 258 -7.69 -15.74 9.52
C GLY A 258 -7.13 -16.47 8.31
N LYS A 259 -6.22 -17.40 8.58
CA LYS A 259 -5.63 -18.29 7.58
C LYS A 259 -5.46 -19.70 8.14
N GLU A 260 -5.48 -20.70 7.27
CA GLU A 260 -5.32 -22.11 7.64
C GLU A 260 -4.39 -22.80 6.64
N LYS A 261 -3.49 -23.66 7.13
CA LYS A 261 -2.65 -24.53 6.29
C LYS A 261 -3.53 -25.52 5.56
N ALA A 262 -3.67 -25.37 4.24
CA ALA A 262 -4.65 -26.12 3.45
C ALA A 262 -4.04 -27.30 2.72
N ILE A 263 -3.01 -27.05 1.89
CA ILE A 263 -2.42 -28.07 1.00
C ILE A 263 -1.15 -28.65 1.60
N GLU A 264 -1.07 -29.98 1.65
CA GLU A 264 0.15 -30.71 1.96
C GLU A 264 0.99 -30.83 0.67
N LEU A 265 2.04 -30.01 0.57
CA LEU A 265 3.03 -30.13 -0.49
C LEU A 265 4.20 -30.99 -0.02
N ASN A 266 4.90 -31.61 -0.98
CA ASN A 266 6.15 -32.33 -0.73
C ASN A 266 7.34 -31.38 -0.45
N SER A 267 7.15 -30.07 -0.57
CA SER A 267 8.11 -29.01 -0.27
C SER A 267 7.89 -28.41 1.12
N GLU A 268 8.93 -27.83 1.72
CA GLU A 268 8.93 -27.30 3.10
C GLU A 268 7.92 -26.16 3.35
N ASP A 269 7.34 -25.57 2.30
CA ASP A 269 6.35 -24.49 2.40
C ASP A 269 4.92 -24.99 2.18
N PRO A 270 4.08 -25.11 3.23
CA PRO A 270 2.66 -25.41 3.08
C PRO A 270 1.90 -24.23 2.46
N VAL A 271 0.86 -24.52 1.68
CA VAL A 271 -0.03 -23.48 1.12
C VAL A 271 -1.09 -23.11 2.15
N ASP A 272 -1.08 -21.84 2.59
CA ASP A 272 -2.11 -21.27 3.46
C ASP A 272 -3.26 -20.68 2.64
N TYR A 273 -4.49 -21.06 2.94
CA TYR A 273 -5.69 -20.37 2.45
C TYR A 273 -6.16 -19.34 3.46
N LEU A 274 -6.58 -18.18 2.95
CA LEU A 274 -7.22 -17.16 3.78
C LEU A 274 -8.71 -17.47 3.91
N TYR A 275 -9.32 -17.09 5.02
CA TYR A 275 -10.77 -17.18 5.19
C TYR A 275 -11.37 -15.91 5.76
N TYR A 276 -12.64 -15.69 5.40
CA TYR A 276 -13.43 -14.52 5.77
C TYR A 276 -14.78 -14.99 6.30
N ASP A 277 -15.07 -14.64 7.55
CA ASP A 277 -16.38 -14.88 8.16
C ASP A 277 -17.24 -13.63 7.94
N VAL A 278 -18.23 -13.73 7.04
CA VAL A 278 -18.97 -12.59 6.50
C VAL A 278 -20.47 -12.72 6.80
N PRO A 279 -21.15 -11.64 7.26
CA PRO A 279 -22.59 -11.63 7.33
C PRO A 279 -23.24 -11.83 5.96
N ILE A 280 -24.18 -12.78 5.84
CA ILE A 280 -24.85 -13.13 4.58
C ILE A 280 -25.54 -11.89 3.98
N SER A 281 -26.17 -11.06 4.81
CA SER A 281 -26.86 -9.83 4.40
C SER A 281 -25.93 -8.77 3.78
N TRP A 282 -24.62 -8.87 4.03
CA TRP A 282 -23.65 -7.93 3.48
C TRP A 282 -23.25 -8.27 2.05
N ILE A 283 -23.40 -9.52 1.63
CA ILE A 283 -22.87 -10.00 0.34
C ILE A 283 -23.90 -10.66 -0.56
N LYS A 284 -25.02 -11.21 -0.04
CA LYS A 284 -26.02 -11.90 -0.86
C LYS A 284 -26.55 -11.01 -1.99
N ASN A 285 -26.41 -11.46 -3.23
CA ASN A 285 -26.77 -10.74 -4.47
C ASN A 285 -26.07 -9.39 -4.65
N LYS A 286 -24.87 -9.22 -4.08
CA LYS A 286 -24.05 -8.02 -4.19
C LYS A 286 -22.71 -8.33 -4.82
N GLU A 287 -22.07 -7.31 -5.36
CA GLU A 287 -20.71 -7.38 -5.88
C GLU A 287 -19.70 -7.54 -4.75
N VAL A 288 -18.84 -8.56 -4.89
CA VAL A 288 -17.71 -8.81 -3.98
C VAL A 288 -16.44 -8.84 -4.82
N GLY A 289 -15.49 -7.96 -4.52
CA GLY A 289 -14.17 -7.92 -5.14
C GLY A 289 -13.06 -8.30 -4.16
N ILE A 290 -11.83 -8.34 -4.66
CA ILE A 290 -10.62 -8.58 -3.87
C ILE A 290 -9.64 -7.45 -4.17
N THR A 291 -9.12 -6.82 -3.12
CA THR A 291 -8.07 -5.81 -3.23
C THR A 291 -6.81 -6.32 -2.54
N ILE A 292 -5.68 -6.22 -3.22
CA ILE A 292 -4.36 -6.57 -2.67
C ILE A 292 -3.64 -5.28 -2.31
N VAL A 293 -3.22 -5.16 -1.05
CA VAL A 293 -2.47 -4.01 -0.56
C VAL A 293 -1.11 -4.42 -0.01
N ASN A 294 -0.15 -3.51 -0.02
CA ASN A 294 1.13 -3.67 0.68
C ASN A 294 1.04 -3.29 2.17
N GLU A 295 2.17 -3.35 2.87
CA GLU A 295 2.31 -2.98 4.28
C GLU A 295 1.95 -1.51 4.60
N TYR A 296 1.91 -0.63 3.60
CA TYR A 296 1.51 0.78 3.72
C TYR A 296 0.04 1.02 3.36
N ASN A 297 -0.73 -0.04 3.11
CA ASN A 297 -2.12 -0.01 2.61
C ASN A 297 -2.27 0.58 1.21
N GLU A 298 -1.19 0.61 0.41
CA GLU A 298 -1.24 1.00 -1.00
C GLU A 298 -1.84 -0.13 -1.81
N VAL A 299 -2.83 0.21 -2.65
CA VAL A 299 -3.47 -0.73 -3.57
C VAL A 299 -2.47 -1.09 -4.66
N LEU A 300 -2.12 -2.37 -4.72
CA LEU A 300 -1.31 -2.95 -5.78
C LEU A 300 -2.19 -3.50 -6.90
N VAL A 301 -3.29 -4.15 -6.51
CA VAL A 301 -4.21 -4.81 -7.43
C VAL A 301 -5.64 -4.67 -6.92
N SER A 302 -6.55 -4.32 -7.82
CA SER A 302 -8.00 -4.40 -7.59
C SER A 302 -8.57 -5.42 -8.56
N ILE A 303 -8.94 -6.60 -8.05
CA ILE A 303 -9.53 -7.66 -8.84
C ILE A 303 -11.02 -7.34 -9.05
N PRO A 304 -11.54 -7.36 -10.30
CA PRO A 304 -12.92 -7.04 -10.59
C PRO A 304 -13.90 -7.86 -9.74
N ALA A 305 -14.91 -7.19 -9.20
CA ALA A 305 -15.93 -7.83 -8.39
C ALA A 305 -16.83 -8.76 -9.24
N GLN A 306 -17.37 -9.80 -8.60
CA GLN A 306 -18.44 -10.61 -9.16
C GLN A 306 -19.62 -10.65 -8.19
N THR A 307 -20.81 -10.78 -8.74
CA THR A 307 -22.02 -11.00 -7.93
C THR A 307 -21.86 -12.28 -7.10
N PHE A 308 -22.03 -12.15 -5.79
CA PHE A 308 -22.09 -13.29 -4.88
C PHE A 308 -23.48 -13.93 -4.97
N VAL A 309 -23.49 -15.23 -5.30
CA VAL A 309 -24.70 -16.06 -5.33
C VAL A 309 -24.66 -17.14 -4.25
N GLU A 310 -25.83 -17.66 -3.92
CA GLU A 310 -26.02 -18.73 -2.94
C GLU A 310 -25.11 -19.93 -3.23
N GLY A 311 -24.43 -20.43 -2.19
CA GLY A 311 -23.49 -21.55 -2.27
C GLY A 311 -22.07 -21.19 -2.77
N ASP A 312 -21.79 -19.93 -3.12
CA ASP A 312 -20.43 -19.51 -3.51
C ASP A 312 -19.41 -19.62 -2.36
N ASN A 313 -19.86 -19.57 -1.11
CA ASN A 313 -19.01 -19.82 0.06
C ASN A 313 -18.62 -21.30 0.20
N SER A 314 -19.34 -22.20 -0.48
CA SER A 314 -19.00 -23.62 -0.58
C SER A 314 -18.10 -23.94 -1.77
N LYS A 315 -17.50 -22.91 -2.40
CA LYS A 315 -16.48 -23.02 -3.45
C LYS A 315 -15.16 -22.41 -2.95
N LEU A 316 -14.04 -22.87 -3.50
CA LEU A 316 -12.74 -22.22 -3.29
C LEU A 316 -12.63 -21.01 -4.23
N TRP A 317 -12.39 -19.82 -3.70
CA TRP A 317 -12.14 -18.64 -4.52
C TRP A 317 -10.66 -18.62 -4.85
N LYS A 318 -10.29 -18.77 -6.12
CA LYS A 318 -8.89 -18.84 -6.53
C LYS A 318 -8.52 -17.63 -7.36
N ILE A 319 -7.47 -16.94 -6.96
CA ILE A 319 -6.93 -15.81 -7.72
C ILE A 319 -6.16 -16.34 -8.92
N ASN A 320 -6.40 -15.72 -10.07
CA ASN A 320 -5.75 -16.03 -11.32
C ASN A 320 -5.20 -14.76 -11.96
N LEU A 321 -4.00 -14.89 -12.54
CA LEU A 321 -3.38 -13.88 -13.40
C LEU A 321 -3.18 -14.48 -14.79
N SER A 322 -3.89 -13.94 -15.78
CA SER A 322 -3.75 -14.34 -17.19
C SER A 322 -3.20 -13.15 -17.98
N GLY A 323 -1.95 -13.26 -18.43
CA GLY A 323 -1.21 -12.10 -18.94
C GLY A 323 -1.09 -11.03 -17.85
N GLU A 324 -1.71 -9.88 -18.07
CA GLU A 324 -1.76 -8.77 -17.09
C GLU A 324 -3.14 -8.63 -16.42
N THR A 325 -4.10 -9.50 -16.76
CA THR A 325 -5.47 -9.41 -16.24
C THR A 325 -5.63 -10.24 -14.98
N TRP A 326 -5.95 -9.56 -13.88
CA TRP A 326 -6.31 -10.18 -12.61
C TRP A 326 -7.77 -10.57 -12.58
N SER A 327 -8.04 -11.78 -12.10
CA SER A 327 -9.39 -12.31 -11.89
C SER A 327 -9.40 -13.25 -10.70
N TYR A 328 -10.58 -13.67 -10.29
CA TYR A 328 -10.72 -14.84 -9.44
C TYR A 328 -11.81 -15.75 -9.99
N GLU A 329 -11.66 -17.05 -9.78
CA GLU A 329 -12.65 -18.05 -10.14
C GLU A 329 -13.15 -18.77 -8.89
N LYS A 330 -14.28 -19.46 -9.02
CA LYS A 330 -14.85 -20.27 -7.95
C LYS A 330 -14.71 -21.74 -8.36
N THR A 331 -13.78 -22.43 -7.71
CA THR A 331 -13.29 -23.76 -8.10
C THR A 331 -13.34 -24.74 -6.91
N VAL A 332 -12.73 -25.91 -7.08
CA VAL A 332 -12.58 -26.96 -6.07
C VAL A 332 -11.11 -27.15 -5.70
N VAL A 333 -10.86 -27.73 -4.54
CA VAL A 333 -9.53 -28.21 -4.13
C VAL A 333 -9.26 -29.55 -4.82
N SER A 334 -8.11 -29.67 -5.49
CA SER A 334 -7.74 -30.90 -6.21
C SER A 334 -6.58 -31.66 -5.55
N GLU A 335 -5.78 -30.94 -4.79
CA GLU A 335 -4.55 -31.39 -4.16
C GLU A 335 -4.81 -32.08 -2.81
N LYS A 336 -3.79 -32.71 -2.25
CA LYS A 336 -3.91 -33.37 -0.94
C LYS A 336 -4.02 -32.32 0.18
N VAL A 337 -5.04 -32.44 1.04
CA VAL A 337 -5.31 -31.47 2.10
C VAL A 337 -4.91 -31.95 3.48
N TYR A 338 -4.64 -31.05 4.42
CA TYR A 338 -4.50 -31.40 5.84
C TYR A 338 -5.86 -31.70 6.48
N ASN A 339 -5.91 -32.67 7.41
CA ASN A 339 -7.11 -32.92 8.21
C ASN A 339 -7.54 -31.73 9.08
N THR A 340 -6.59 -30.90 9.53
CA THR A 340 -6.86 -29.67 10.28
C THR A 340 -7.59 -28.62 9.43
N PHE A 341 -7.28 -28.56 8.13
CA PHE A 341 -7.99 -27.73 7.17
C PHE A 341 -9.42 -28.20 7.00
N VAL A 342 -9.64 -29.50 6.76
CA VAL A 342 -11.00 -30.05 6.65
C VAL A 342 -11.81 -29.80 7.91
N ARG A 343 -11.22 -29.97 9.10
CA ARG A 343 -11.83 -29.57 10.38
C ARG A 343 -12.23 -28.08 10.38
N LYS A 344 -11.33 -27.19 9.96
CA LYS A 344 -11.59 -25.73 9.91
C LYS A 344 -12.66 -25.37 8.87
N VAL A 345 -12.76 -26.11 7.77
CA VAL A 345 -13.85 -26.00 6.80
C VAL A 345 -15.18 -26.37 7.45
N LEU A 346 -15.24 -27.45 8.22
CA LEU A 346 -16.46 -27.90 8.91
C LEU A 346 -16.94 -26.92 10.00
N GLU A 347 -16.05 -26.16 10.62
CA GLU A 347 -16.46 -25.03 11.48
C GLU A 347 -17.29 -23.99 10.71
N GLY A 348 -17.13 -23.90 9.39
CA GLY A 348 -17.91 -23.06 8.49
C GLY A 348 -19.38 -23.45 8.32
N TYR A 349 -19.81 -24.59 8.86
CA TYR A 349 -21.13 -25.17 8.61
C TYR A 349 -21.87 -25.55 9.90
N LEU A 350 -23.20 -25.47 9.85
CA LEU A 350 -24.15 -25.73 10.92
C LEU A 350 -24.85 -27.07 10.68
N SER A 351 -24.50 -28.07 11.51
CA SER A 351 -24.85 -29.48 11.32
C SER A 351 -26.34 -29.77 11.17
N CYS A 352 -27.20 -28.98 11.82
CA CYS A 352 -28.64 -29.19 11.89
C CYS A 352 -29.46 -28.11 11.17
N SER A 353 -28.81 -27.18 10.45
CA SER A 353 -29.50 -26.12 9.71
C SER A 353 -29.82 -26.56 8.27
N PRO A 354 -31.05 -26.37 7.75
CA PRO A 354 -31.38 -26.62 6.35
C PRO A 354 -30.76 -25.61 5.38
N SER A 355 -30.04 -24.60 5.88
CA SER A 355 -29.42 -23.55 5.08
C SER A 355 -28.56 -24.14 3.96
N VAL A 356 -28.76 -23.61 2.77
CA VAL A 356 -27.99 -23.89 1.56
C VAL A 356 -26.72 -23.02 1.46
N ASP A 357 -26.60 -22.02 2.34
CA ASP A 357 -25.42 -21.19 2.48
C ASP A 357 -24.41 -21.85 3.44
N ASN A 358 -24.82 -22.17 4.67
CA ASN A 358 -23.93 -22.68 5.73
C ASN A 358 -24.51 -23.82 6.56
N GLY A 359 -25.52 -24.53 6.05
CA GLY A 359 -26.14 -25.68 6.74
C GLY A 359 -25.81 -27.01 6.06
N TYR A 360 -26.56 -28.06 6.42
CA TYR A 360 -26.49 -29.34 5.72
C TYR A 360 -26.99 -29.24 4.27
N GLY A 361 -27.77 -28.21 3.92
CA GLY A 361 -28.18 -27.93 2.54
C GLY A 361 -26.98 -27.66 1.62
N ALA A 362 -25.88 -27.13 2.17
CA ALA A 362 -24.64 -26.85 1.45
C ALA A 362 -23.67 -28.05 1.38
N PHE A 363 -23.99 -29.17 2.06
CA PHE A 363 -23.06 -30.28 2.30
C PHE A 363 -22.44 -30.84 1.02
N ASN A 364 -23.25 -31.12 -0.01
CA ASN A 364 -22.73 -31.71 -1.25
C ASN A 364 -21.75 -30.77 -1.97
N SER A 365 -22.00 -29.46 -1.97
CA SER A 365 -21.08 -28.48 -2.56
C SER A 365 -19.79 -28.39 -1.74
N MET A 366 -19.91 -28.35 -0.42
CA MET A 366 -18.76 -28.33 0.50
C MET A 366 -17.89 -29.58 0.35
N ASP A 367 -18.49 -30.77 0.37
CA ASP A 367 -17.81 -32.06 0.31
C ASP A 367 -17.09 -32.29 -1.03
N ASN A 368 -17.69 -31.84 -2.14
CA ASN A 368 -17.06 -31.93 -3.47
C ASN A 368 -16.00 -30.86 -3.70
N THR A 369 -16.03 -29.76 -2.95
CA THR A 369 -15.08 -28.66 -3.12
C THR A 369 -13.85 -28.83 -2.22
N PHE A 370 -14.04 -29.08 -0.93
CA PHE A 370 -12.97 -28.96 0.05
C PHE A 370 -12.40 -30.30 0.53
N ILE A 371 -13.06 -31.42 0.22
CA ILE A 371 -12.64 -32.76 0.60
C ILE A 371 -12.33 -33.54 -0.69
N PRO A 372 -11.14 -33.33 -1.27
CA PRO A 372 -10.75 -33.99 -2.51
C PRO A 372 -10.72 -35.51 -2.31
N LYS A 373 -11.07 -36.24 -3.37
CA LYS A 373 -11.17 -37.69 -3.37
C LYS A 373 -10.30 -38.25 -4.48
N VAL A 374 -9.60 -39.35 -4.22
CA VAL A 374 -8.75 -40.05 -5.19
C VAL A 374 -9.15 -41.51 -5.27
N ASP A 375 -8.97 -42.11 -6.45
CA ASP A 375 -9.13 -43.55 -6.61
C ASP A 375 -7.84 -44.26 -6.18
N ALA A 376 -7.97 -45.13 -5.18
CA ALA A 376 -6.89 -45.97 -4.67
C ALA A 376 -7.22 -47.45 -4.92
N GLY A 377 -7.07 -47.87 -6.19
CA GLY A 377 -7.28 -49.26 -6.59
C GLY A 377 -8.75 -49.68 -6.65
N GLY A 378 -9.63 -48.83 -7.21
CA GLY A 378 -11.07 -49.08 -7.35
C GLY A 378 -11.89 -48.65 -6.13
N THR A 379 -11.27 -47.97 -5.16
CA THR A 379 -11.93 -47.42 -3.98
C THR A 379 -11.65 -45.92 -3.91
N THR A 380 -12.72 -45.13 -3.92
CA THR A 380 -12.62 -43.68 -3.69
C THR A 380 -12.32 -43.42 -2.21
N ILE A 381 -11.15 -42.85 -1.94
CA ILE A 381 -10.72 -42.44 -0.61
C ILE A 381 -10.51 -40.93 -0.55
N TRP A 382 -10.56 -40.36 0.65
CA TRP A 382 -10.21 -38.95 0.85
C TRP A 382 -8.72 -38.72 0.61
N ASN A 383 -8.42 -37.71 -0.21
CA ASN A 383 -7.06 -37.25 -0.46
C ASN A 383 -6.62 -36.28 0.65
N MET A 384 -6.42 -36.82 1.85
CA MET A 384 -6.16 -36.05 3.05
C MET A 384 -4.98 -36.63 3.83
N SER A 385 -4.20 -35.74 4.46
CA SER A 385 -3.15 -36.10 5.41
C SER A 385 -3.75 -36.32 6.80
N GLY A 386 -3.53 -37.51 7.36
CA GLY A 386 -4.08 -37.90 8.65
C GLY A 386 -5.56 -38.34 8.59
N ASN A 387 -6.13 -38.58 9.77
CA ASN A 387 -7.54 -38.93 9.93
C ASN A 387 -8.34 -37.71 10.43
N LEU A 388 -9.56 -37.54 9.94
CA LEU A 388 -10.48 -36.52 10.45
C LEU A 388 -10.99 -36.86 11.86
N GLY A 389 -11.08 -38.16 12.19
CA GLY A 389 -11.39 -38.61 13.55
C GLY A 389 -10.27 -38.22 14.53
N GLY A 390 -10.66 -37.77 15.72
CA GLY A 390 -9.78 -37.21 16.75
C GLY A 390 -9.47 -35.73 16.58
N GLN A 391 -9.96 -35.08 15.52
CA GLN A 391 -9.82 -33.63 15.33
C GLN A 391 -11.01 -32.92 15.98
N MET A 392 -10.77 -32.25 17.11
CA MET A 392 -11.82 -31.58 17.87
C MET A 392 -12.06 -30.14 17.39
N LEU A 393 -13.32 -29.73 17.33
CA LEU A 393 -13.75 -28.35 17.04
C LEU A 393 -14.87 -27.92 18.01
N ASN A 394 -15.02 -26.61 18.18
CA ASN A 394 -16.13 -26.05 18.97
C ASN A 394 -17.37 -25.85 18.09
N ASP A 395 -18.50 -26.36 18.56
CA ASP A 395 -19.82 -26.25 17.94
C ASP A 395 -20.87 -25.78 18.95
N TYR A 396 -22.09 -25.58 18.47
CA TYR A 396 -23.24 -25.22 19.28
C TYR A 396 -23.89 -26.42 19.95
N ALA A 397 -24.47 -26.19 21.13
CA ALA A 397 -25.21 -27.22 21.85
C ALA A 397 -26.57 -27.59 21.21
N SER A 398 -27.19 -26.66 20.46
CA SER A 398 -28.49 -26.87 19.82
C SER A 398 -28.71 -25.96 18.61
N VAL A 399 -29.85 -26.11 17.92
CA VAL A 399 -30.22 -25.27 16.77
C VAL A 399 -30.59 -23.85 17.21
N GLU A 400 -31.27 -23.71 18.34
CA GLU A 400 -31.66 -22.41 18.91
C GLU A 400 -30.44 -21.53 19.21
N ALA A 401 -29.33 -22.17 19.61
CA ALA A 401 -28.06 -21.52 19.91
C ALA A 401 -27.39 -20.88 18.66
N TYR A 402 -27.78 -21.24 17.44
CA TYR A 402 -27.18 -20.73 16.20
C TYR A 402 -27.36 -19.22 15.98
N GLU A 403 -28.28 -18.56 16.68
CA GLU A 403 -28.55 -17.12 16.51
C GLU A 403 -27.77 -16.25 17.50
N THR A 404 -27.69 -16.68 18.76
CA THR A 404 -27.32 -15.80 19.88
C THR A 404 -26.17 -16.30 20.74
N ASP A 405 -25.83 -17.58 20.67
CA ASP A 405 -24.95 -18.20 21.66
C ASP A 405 -23.51 -18.33 21.13
N GLU A 406 -22.63 -18.81 22.01
CA GLU A 406 -21.24 -19.11 21.68
C GLU A 406 -21.04 -20.61 21.42
N ARG A 407 -20.03 -20.92 20.60
CA ARG A 407 -19.63 -22.29 20.32
C ARG A 407 -18.73 -22.80 21.44
N THR A 408 -19.32 -23.58 22.34
CA THR A 408 -18.64 -24.06 23.55
C THR A 408 -18.60 -25.59 23.65
N VAL A 409 -19.31 -26.29 22.76
CA VAL A 409 -19.37 -27.76 22.79
C VAL A 409 -18.28 -28.33 21.91
N GLU A 410 -17.39 -29.12 22.50
CA GLU A 410 -16.35 -29.80 21.76
C GLU A 410 -16.90 -31.03 21.02
N VAL A 411 -16.74 -31.07 19.70
CA VAL A 411 -17.25 -32.13 18.82
C VAL A 411 -16.12 -32.65 17.93
N ASP A 412 -16.09 -33.96 17.72
CA ASP A 412 -15.19 -34.59 16.76
C ASP A 412 -15.58 -34.22 15.32
N ALA A 413 -14.62 -33.78 14.51
CA ALA A 413 -14.85 -33.31 13.15
C ALA A 413 -15.44 -34.39 12.23
N TYR A 414 -15.05 -35.65 12.41
CA TYR A 414 -15.62 -36.75 11.63
C TYR A 414 -17.08 -37.00 12.02
N VAL A 415 -17.41 -36.92 13.31
CA VAL A 415 -18.81 -36.98 13.78
C VAL A 415 -19.64 -35.84 13.17
N LYS A 416 -19.12 -34.61 13.18
CA LYS A 416 -19.78 -33.46 12.55
C LYS A 416 -20.00 -33.66 11.04
N TYR A 417 -18.98 -34.15 10.33
CA TYR A 417 -19.09 -34.48 8.92
C TYR A 417 -20.21 -35.49 8.66
N GLN A 418 -20.25 -36.57 9.43
CA GLN A 418 -21.27 -37.61 9.28
C GLN A 418 -22.68 -37.07 9.58
N MET A 419 -22.83 -36.16 10.56
CA MET A 419 -24.11 -35.52 10.86
C MET A 419 -24.61 -34.66 9.69
N LEU A 420 -23.74 -33.83 9.10
CA LEU A 420 -24.08 -33.03 7.92
C LEU A 420 -24.50 -33.92 6.74
N ALA A 421 -23.74 -34.98 6.47
CA ALA A 421 -24.04 -35.95 5.41
C ALA A 421 -25.40 -36.63 5.61
N ALA A 422 -25.66 -37.11 6.83
CA ALA A 422 -26.91 -37.79 7.17
C ALA A 422 -28.13 -36.88 7.00
N ASN A 423 -28.05 -35.63 7.48
CA ASN A 423 -29.13 -34.65 7.35
C ASN A 423 -29.36 -34.24 5.89
N TYR A 424 -28.29 -34.09 5.10
CA TYR A 424 -28.40 -33.83 3.66
C TYR A 424 -29.13 -34.94 2.90
N LEU A 425 -28.75 -36.20 3.15
CA LEU A 425 -29.39 -37.38 2.54
C LEU A 425 -30.86 -37.53 2.97
N ALA A 426 -31.16 -37.30 4.24
CA ALA A 426 -32.53 -37.35 4.76
C ALA A 426 -33.43 -36.28 4.09
N ASN A 427 -32.89 -35.10 3.80
CA ASN A 427 -33.63 -34.01 3.17
C ASN A 427 -33.82 -34.19 1.65
N SER A 428 -32.89 -34.84 0.96
CA SER A 428 -32.94 -35.04 -0.51
C SER A 428 -33.87 -36.19 -0.96
N GLY A 429 -34.50 -36.90 -0.02
CA GLY A 429 -35.63 -37.80 -0.32
C GLY A 429 -35.27 -39.17 -0.90
N GLY A 430 -34.02 -39.65 -0.79
CA GLY A 430 -33.62 -40.94 -1.37
C GLY A 430 -32.53 -41.70 -0.62
N GLY A 431 -32.88 -42.93 -0.22
CA GLY A 431 -31.96 -44.07 -0.06
C GLY A 431 -31.14 -44.12 1.23
N GLY A 432 -31.34 -45.17 2.04
CA GLY A 432 -30.54 -45.42 3.24
C GLY A 432 -29.04 -45.38 2.92
N ALA A 433 -28.29 -44.60 3.70
CA ALA A 433 -26.85 -44.50 3.57
C ALA A 433 -26.22 -45.91 3.64
N SER A 434 -25.47 -46.29 2.62
CA SER A 434 -24.57 -47.44 2.70
C SER A 434 -23.41 -47.08 3.62
N PHE A 435 -23.54 -47.46 4.90
CA PHE A 435 -22.46 -47.36 5.87
C PHE A 435 -21.36 -48.36 5.51
N SER A 436 -20.24 -47.87 4.97
CA SER A 436 -18.99 -48.63 5.00
C SER A 436 -18.34 -48.40 6.37
N LEU A 437 -18.48 -49.38 7.26
CA LEU A 437 -17.76 -49.41 8.54
C LEU A 437 -16.26 -49.51 8.26
N MET A 438 -15.52 -48.41 8.38
CA MET A 438 -14.09 -48.51 8.70
C MET A 438 -13.95 -48.66 10.21
N ASN A 439 -13.42 -49.83 10.56
CA ASN A 439 -13.12 -50.39 11.87
C ASN A 439 -12.63 -49.33 12.89
N SER A 440 -13.49 -48.95 13.84
CA SER A 440 -13.14 -48.10 14.99
C SER A 440 -13.93 -48.59 16.21
N SER A 441 -13.20 -48.99 17.25
CA SER A 441 -13.68 -49.79 18.38
C SER A 441 -14.49 -49.04 19.45
N ASN A 442 -15.10 -47.89 19.15
CA ASN A 442 -15.91 -47.13 20.10
C ASN A 442 -17.27 -46.74 19.49
N ASN A 443 -18.30 -47.55 19.75
CA ASN A 443 -19.67 -47.40 19.20
C ASN A 443 -20.58 -46.39 19.95
N THR A 444 -20.06 -45.65 20.93
CA THR A 444 -20.84 -44.66 21.70
C THR A 444 -21.27 -43.43 20.89
N PRO A 445 -20.44 -42.86 19.99
CA PRO A 445 -20.82 -41.72 19.15
C PRO A 445 -21.92 -42.08 18.14
N LEU A 446 -21.92 -43.30 17.60
CA LEU A 446 -22.91 -43.80 16.65
C LEU A 446 -24.32 -43.88 17.27
N ILE A 447 -24.43 -44.27 18.54
CA ILE A 447 -25.71 -44.31 19.26
C ILE A 447 -26.26 -42.90 19.48
N LEU A 448 -25.40 -41.93 19.82
CA LEU A 448 -25.80 -40.52 19.95
C LEU A 448 -26.23 -39.93 18.60
N MET A 449 -25.54 -40.26 17.50
CA MET A 449 -25.93 -39.86 16.14
C MET A 449 -27.29 -40.44 15.70
N PHE A 450 -27.60 -41.68 16.06
CA PHE A 450 -28.93 -42.25 15.84
C PHE A 450 -30.01 -41.50 16.62
N ILE A 451 -29.73 -41.10 17.86
CA ILE A 451 -30.68 -40.34 18.69
C ILE A 451 -30.87 -38.91 18.15
N PHE A 452 -29.79 -38.21 17.76
CA PHE A 452 -29.89 -36.84 17.21
C PHE A 452 -30.51 -36.80 15.82
N SER A 453 -30.22 -37.78 14.95
CA SER A 453 -30.90 -37.91 13.65
C SER A 453 -32.38 -38.24 13.81
N LEU A 454 -32.77 -39.09 14.78
CA LEU A 454 -34.18 -39.35 15.11
C LEU A 454 -34.90 -38.09 15.63
N ILE A 455 -34.24 -37.25 16.43
CA ILE A 455 -34.79 -35.97 16.90
C ILE A 455 -34.95 -34.98 15.73
N GLY A 456 -33.95 -34.88 14.85
CA GLY A 456 -34.00 -34.04 13.65
C GLY A 456 -35.11 -34.46 12.67
N VAL A 457 -35.24 -35.77 12.42
CA VAL A 457 -36.33 -36.36 11.60
C VAL A 457 -37.70 -36.13 12.24
N GLY A 458 -37.80 -36.23 13.57
CA GLY A 458 -39.02 -35.93 14.32
C GLY A 458 -39.46 -34.47 14.20
N PHE A 459 -38.50 -33.54 14.27
CA PHE A 459 -38.75 -32.10 14.15
C PHE A 459 -39.15 -31.67 12.73
N ILE A 460 -38.48 -32.20 11.70
CA ILE A 460 -38.84 -31.95 10.28
C ILE A 460 -40.23 -32.51 9.96
N SER A 461 -40.56 -33.71 10.47
CA SER A 461 -41.87 -34.33 10.32
C SER A 461 -42.98 -33.49 10.99
N TYR A 462 -42.71 -32.95 12.18
CA TYR A 462 -43.61 -32.05 12.89
C TYR A 462 -43.87 -30.74 12.13
N LEU A 463 -42.83 -30.10 11.57
CA LEU A 463 -42.96 -28.88 10.77
C LEU A 463 -43.76 -29.12 9.47
N ARG A 464 -43.55 -30.26 8.77
CA ARG A 464 -44.37 -30.64 7.61
C ARG A 464 -45.83 -30.87 7.98
N LEU A 465 -46.11 -31.56 9.09
CA LEU A 465 -47.48 -31.81 9.55
C LEU A 465 -48.20 -30.54 9.98
N LYS A 466 -47.49 -29.55 10.55
CA LYS A 466 -48.07 -28.25 10.91
C LYS A 466 -48.42 -27.40 9.68
N LYS A 467 -47.65 -27.50 8.59
CA LYS A 467 -47.92 -26.80 7.33
C LYS A 467 -49.13 -27.33 6.54
N TYR A 468 -49.57 -28.56 6.83
CA TYR A 468 -50.77 -29.17 6.25
C TYR A 468 -52.05 -28.96 7.08
N LYS A 469 -51.92 -28.41 8.30
CA LYS A 469 -53.04 -28.16 9.22
C LYS A 469 -53.48 -26.70 9.32
N ASN A 470 -52.76 -25.80 8.65
CA ASN A 470 -53.19 -24.43 8.33
C ASN A 470 -53.32 -24.32 6.81
#